data_AF-A0A256ZTJ1-F1
#
_entry.id   AF-A0A256ZTJ1-F1
#
_cell.length_a   1.000
_cell.length_b   1.000
_cell.length_c   1.000
_cell.angle_alpha   90.00
_cell.angle_beta   90.00
_cell.angle_gamma   90.00
#
_symmetry.space_group_name_H-M   'P 1'
#
loop_
_entity.id
_entity.type
_entity.pdbx_description
1 polymer ?
#
loop_
_entity_poly.entity_id
_entity_poly.type
_entity_poly.pdbx_seq_one_letter_code
_entity_poly.pdbx_strand_id
1 'polypeptide(L)'
;MIIGQEWIIIAVIAVILIFGAKKLPELARSIGRARGEFERGKIEVEKELKEVETSKPTKETLMKIAKDLGIETEGKSEEEIRQEIAKKVG
;
A
#
# COMPACT_ATOMS: atom_id res chain seq x y z
N MET A 1 29.24 -12.50 -30.29
CA MET A 1 28.52 -11.48 -29.50
C MET A 1 28.83 -11.74 -28.03
N ILE A 2 29.97 -11.26 -27.53
CA ILE A 2 30.45 -11.55 -26.14
C ILE A 2 30.81 -10.24 -25.40
N ILE A 3 30.94 -9.14 -26.14
CA ILE A 3 31.46 -7.85 -25.66
C ILE A 3 30.65 -7.30 -24.47
N GLY A 4 29.33 -7.51 -24.39
CA GLY A 4 28.50 -6.97 -23.30
C GLY A 4 28.60 -7.71 -21.97
N GLN A 5 28.83 -9.04 -22.00
CA GLN A 5 28.81 -9.86 -20.79
C GLN A 5 30.11 -9.72 -19.98
N GLU A 6 31.23 -9.47 -20.66
CA GLU A 6 32.55 -9.21 -20.05
C GLU A 6 32.54 -7.93 -19.20
N TRP A 7 31.94 -6.84 -19.71
CA TRP A 7 31.81 -5.58 -18.97
C TRP A 7 30.96 -5.72 -17.70
N ILE A 8 29.91 -6.54 -17.74
CA ILE A 8 29.08 -6.81 -16.56
C ILE A 8 29.91 -7.52 -15.47
N ILE A 9 30.70 -8.51 -15.86
CA ILE A 9 31.57 -9.25 -14.93
C ILE A 9 32.60 -8.30 -14.30
N ILE A 10 33.24 -7.45 -15.11
CA ILE A 10 34.21 -6.46 -14.63
C ILE A 10 33.57 -5.48 -13.63
N ALA A 11 32.37 -4.98 -13.94
CA ALA A 11 31.63 -4.08 -13.05
C ALA A 11 31.29 -4.74 -11.71
N VAL A 12 30.84 -6.00 -11.73
CA VAL A 12 30.54 -6.76 -10.51
C VAL A 12 31.80 -6.97 -9.68
N ILE A 13 32.93 -7.32 -10.30
CA ILE A 13 34.21 -7.48 -9.60
C ILE A 13 34.65 -6.15 -8.99
N ALA A 14 34.56 -5.03 -9.72
CA ALA A 14 34.91 -3.71 -9.20
C ALA A 14 34.07 -3.33 -7.96
N VAL A 15 32.76 -3.58 -8.00
CA VAL A 15 31.87 -3.40 -6.84
C VAL A 15 32.28 -4.30 -5.67
N ILE A 16 32.61 -5.57 -5.93
CA ILE A 16 33.08 -6.51 -4.90
C ILE A 16 34.42 -6.06 -4.29
N LEU A 17 35.33 -5.47 -5.06
CA LEU A 17 36.60 -4.97 -4.54
C LEU A 17 36.43 -3.74 -3.66
N ILE A 18 35.52 -2.82 -4.01
CA ILE A 18 35.26 -1.60 -3.23
C ILE A 18 34.49 -1.91 -1.95
N PHE A 19 33.41 -2.70 -2.06
CA PHE A 19 32.48 -2.95 -0.95
C PHE A 19 32.75 -4.26 -0.21
N GLY A 20 33.53 -5.17 -0.79
CA GLY A 20 33.79 -6.51 -0.27
C GLY A 20 32.73 -7.54 -0.66
N ALA A 21 33.15 -8.78 -0.90
CA ALA A 21 32.27 -9.89 -1.30
C ALA A 21 31.15 -10.19 -0.29
N LYS A 22 31.32 -9.82 0.99
CA LYS A 22 30.32 -10.01 2.04
C LYS A 22 29.15 -9.02 1.97
N LYS A 23 29.31 -7.86 1.32
CA LYS A 23 28.24 -6.85 1.26
C LYS A 23 27.12 -7.20 0.30
N LEU A 24 27.42 -7.86 -0.81
CA LEU A 24 26.42 -8.29 -1.78
C LEU A 24 25.34 -9.23 -1.17
N PRO A 25 25.69 -10.31 -0.44
CA PRO A 25 24.69 -11.16 0.21
C PRO A 25 24.00 -10.47 1.40
N GLU A 26 24.67 -9.55 2.10
CA GLU A 26 24.06 -8.76 3.18
C GLU A 26 22.96 -7.82 2.64
N LEU A 27 23.24 -7.14 1.52
CA LEU A 27 22.28 -6.30 0.81
C LEU A 27 21.09 -7.13 0.31
N ALA A 28 21.33 -8.26 -0.35
CA ALA A 28 20.25 -9.15 -0.81
C ALA A 28 19.35 -9.61 0.34
N ARG A 29 19.93 -9.98 1.49
CA ARG A 29 19.16 -10.36 2.69
C ARG A 29 18.37 -9.18 3.28
N SER A 30 18.93 -7.97 3.29
CA SER A 30 18.24 -6.79 3.80
C SER A 30 17.04 -6.40 2.91
N ILE A 31 17.24 -6.38 1.59
CA ILE A 31 16.20 -6.09 0.60
C ILE A 31 15.13 -7.18 0.63
N GLY A 32 15.54 -8.45 0.72
CA GLY A 32 14.60 -9.57 0.83
C GLY A 32 13.72 -9.49 2.08
N ARG A 33 14.31 -9.14 3.23
CA ARG A 33 13.55 -8.91 4.47
C ARG A 33 12.60 -7.72 4.34
N ALA A 34 13.09 -6.58 3.86
CA ALA A 34 12.27 -5.38 3.68
C ALA A 34 11.09 -5.63 2.74
N ARG A 35 11.32 -6.30 1.60
CA ARG A 35 10.26 -6.68 0.66
C ARG A 35 9.27 -7.66 1.28
N GLY A 36 9.75 -8.64 2.06
CA GLY A 36 8.90 -9.60 2.74
C GLY A 36 7.97 -8.95 3.78
N GLU A 37 8.50 -8.06 4.60
CA GLU A 37 7.70 -7.30 5.58
C GLU A 37 6.72 -6.33 4.90
N PHE A 38 7.14 -5.68 3.81
CA PHE A 38 6.25 -4.81 3.03
C PHE A 38 5.07 -5.58 2.42
N GLU A 39 5.32 -6.74 1.81
CA GLU A 39 4.26 -7.57 1.22
C GLU A 39 3.28 -8.08 2.28
N ARG A 40 3.78 -8.48 3.46
CA ARG A 40 2.95 -8.88 4.61
C ARG A 40 2.06 -7.74 5.08
N GLY A 41 2.63 -6.55 5.29
CA GLY A 41 1.87 -5.37 5.69
C GLY A 41 0.82 -4.98 4.65
N LYS A 42 1.13 -5.09 3.35
CA LYS A 42 0.17 -4.84 2.28
C LYS A 42 -1.02 -5.81 2.33
N ILE A 43 -0.77 -7.11 2.53
CA ILE A 43 -1.82 -8.13 2.65
C ILE A 43 -2.70 -7.87 3.88
N GLU A 44 -2.10 -7.46 5.00
CA GLU A 44 -2.84 -7.12 6.22
C GLU A 44 -3.75 -5.90 6.01
N VAL A 45 -3.22 -4.85 5.40
CA VAL A 45 -4.01 -3.66 5.01
C VAL A 45 -5.13 -4.01 4.03
N GLU A 46 -4.86 -4.81 3.00
CA GLU A 46 -5.90 -5.25 2.06
C GLU A 46 -6.99 -6.06 2.78
N LYS A 47 -6.62 -6.89 3.77
CA LYS A 47 -7.57 -7.66 4.57
C LYS A 47 -8.42 -6.75 5.46
N GLU A 48 -7.82 -5.78 6.13
CA GLU A 48 -8.53 -4.77 6.93
C GLU A 48 -9.48 -3.95 6.06
N LEU A 49 -9.04 -3.48 4.89
CA LEU A 49 -9.88 -2.74 3.95
C LEU A 49 -11.05 -3.58 3.46
N LYS A 50 -10.82 -4.86 3.15
CA LYS A 50 -11.88 -5.78 2.74
C LYS A 50 -12.87 -6.08 3.87
N GLU A 51 -12.41 -6.11 5.11
CA GLU A 51 -13.26 -6.24 6.31
C GLU A 51 -14.11 -4.98 6.51
N VAL A 52 -13.56 -3.79 6.24
CA VAL A 52 -14.29 -2.50 6.24
C VAL A 52 -15.31 -2.42 5.10
N GLU A 53 -15.00 -2.90 3.90
CA GLU A 53 -15.94 -2.93 2.76
C GLU A 53 -17.07 -3.95 2.95
N THR A 54 -16.79 -5.08 3.61
CA THR A 54 -17.79 -6.12 3.89
C THR A 54 -18.63 -5.82 5.13
N SER A 55 -18.20 -4.89 5.98
CA SER A 55 -19.05 -4.31 7.01
C SER A 55 -19.86 -3.16 6.43
N LYS A 56 -21.18 -3.30 6.39
CA LYS A 56 -22.11 -2.22 6.03
C LYS A 56 -21.65 -0.95 6.76
N PRO A 57 -21.44 0.19 6.06
CA PRO A 57 -20.94 1.39 6.72
C PRO A 57 -21.88 1.70 7.86
N THR A 58 -21.31 1.62 9.08
CA THR A 58 -22.04 1.87 10.32
C THR A 58 -22.54 3.31 10.29
N LYS A 59 -23.66 3.55 10.97
CA LYS A 59 -24.24 4.88 11.14
C LYS A 59 -23.21 5.97 11.44
N GLU A 60 -22.21 5.62 12.25
CA GLU A 60 -21.12 6.51 12.66
C GLU A 60 -20.23 6.93 11.49
N THR A 61 -19.85 6.00 10.61
CA THR A 61 -19.03 6.29 9.42
C THR A 61 -19.80 7.15 8.41
N LEU A 62 -21.10 6.86 8.22
CA LEU A 62 -21.98 7.68 7.37
C LEU A 62 -22.14 9.10 7.92
N MET A 63 -22.27 9.25 9.24
CA MET A 63 -22.36 10.56 9.90
C MET A 63 -21.05 11.35 9.80
N LYS A 64 -19.89 10.71 9.93
CA LYS A 64 -18.58 11.37 9.77
C LYS A 64 -18.41 11.92 8.35
N ILE A 65 -18.66 11.09 7.34
CA ILE A 65 -18.54 11.49 5.93
C ILE A 65 -19.55 12.60 5.59
N ALA A 66 -20.80 12.48 6.07
CA ALA A 66 -21.81 13.52 5.87
C ALA A 66 -21.39 14.86 6.51
N LYS A 67 -20.84 14.83 7.72
CA LYS A 67 -20.37 16.03 8.43
C LYS A 67 -19.21 16.71 7.69
N ASP A 68 -18.25 15.92 7.19
CA ASP A 68 -17.11 16.44 6.41
C ASP A 68 -17.55 17.03 5.06
N LEU A 69 -18.63 16.51 4.47
CA LEU A 69 -19.23 17.02 3.25
C LEU A 69 -20.26 18.15 3.47
N GLY A 70 -20.46 18.58 4.72
CA GLY A 70 -21.44 19.61 5.09
C GLY A 70 -22.88 19.20 4.77
N ILE A 71 -23.21 17.92 4.91
CA ILE A 71 -24.55 17.37 4.71
C ILE A 71 -25.28 17.36 6.06
N GLU A 72 -26.50 17.88 6.09
CA GLU A 72 -27.36 17.82 7.29
C GLU A 72 -27.79 16.37 7.58
N THR A 73 -27.39 15.86 8.74
CA THR A 73 -27.68 14.47 9.18
C THR A 73 -28.85 14.36 10.15
N GLU A 74 -29.33 15.47 10.71
CA GLU A 74 -30.42 15.48 11.68
C GLU A 74 -31.77 15.23 10.99
N GLY A 75 -32.50 14.22 11.47
CA GLY A 75 -33.84 13.87 10.95
C GLY A 75 -33.85 13.01 9.67
N LYS A 76 -32.69 12.71 9.07
CA LYS A 76 -32.60 11.87 7.86
C LYS A 76 -32.32 10.39 8.20
N SER A 77 -32.87 9.50 7.40
CA SER A 77 -32.58 8.06 7.48
C SER A 77 -31.17 7.74 6.95
N GLU A 78 -30.61 6.59 7.33
CA GLU A 78 -29.29 6.16 6.83
C GLU A 78 -29.26 6.03 5.30
N GLU A 79 -30.35 5.58 4.69
CA GLU A 79 -30.48 5.47 3.23
C GLU A 79 -30.50 6.84 2.54
N GLU A 80 -31.17 7.85 3.12
CA GLU A 80 -31.17 9.23 2.59
C GLU A 80 -29.78 9.87 2.69
N ILE A 81 -29.10 9.70 3.82
CA ILE A 81 -27.74 10.19 4.02
C ILE A 81 -26.79 9.54 3.00
N ARG A 82 -26.94 8.23 2.76
CA ARG A 82 -26.16 7.52 1.72
C ARG A 82 -26.41 8.05 0.32
N GLN A 83 -27.66 8.31 -0.05
CA GLN A 83 -28.00 8.83 -1.37
C GLN A 83 -27.46 10.24 -1.59
N GLU A 84 -27.52 11.11 -0.58
CA GLU A 84 -26.95 12.46 -0.68
C GLU A 84 -25.43 12.47 -0.79
N ILE A 85 -24.74 11.60 -0.04
CA ILE A 85 -23.29 11.42 -0.16
C ILE A 85 -22.96 10.94 -1.58
N ALA A 86 -23.65 9.91 -2.07
CA ALA A 86 -23.41 9.36 -3.41
C ALA A 86 -23.63 10.39 -4.53
N LYS A 87 -24.65 11.25 -4.40
CA LYS A 87 -24.98 12.30 -5.38
C LYS A 87 -24.02 13.49 -5.38
N LYS A 88 -23.27 13.69 -4.28
CA LYS A 88 -22.32 14.80 -4.13
C LYS A 88 -20.89 14.41 -4.49
N VAL A 89 -20.58 13.11 -4.44
CA VAL A 89 -19.27 12.52 -4.77
C VAL A 89 -19.23 11.97 -6.20
N GLY A 90 -20.36 11.49 -6.73
CA GLY A 90 -20.51 11.10 -8.14
C GLY A 90 -20.89 12.27 -9.03
#